data_AF-A0A2P2PC86-F1
#
_entry.id   AF-A0A2P2PC86-F1
#
_cell.length_a   1.000
_cell.length_b   1.000
_cell.length_c   1.000
_cell.angle_alpha   90.00
_cell.angle_beta   90.00
_cell.angle_gamma   90.00
#
_symmetry.space_group_name_H-M   'P 1'
#
loop_
_entity.id
_entity.type
_entity.pdbx_description
1 polymer ?
#
loop_
_entity_poly.entity_id
_entity_poly.type
_entity_poly.pdbx_seq_one_letter_code
_entity_poly.pdbx_strand_id
1 'polypeptide(L)'
;MITWPLFAEQFFNEKLVVEILSIGVPIGVGVPVRWGDEERVGVLVNKDAVKKAVSMLMDCGEEGENRRKRAAKLGEMATKSMEFGGSSYLNLTLLIQDIMHMQQQSEETS
;
A
#
# COMPACT_ATOMS: atom_id res chain seq x y z
N MET A 1 -3.88 9.55 -0.38
CA MET A 1 -4.50 8.62 -1.36
C MET A 1 -5.95 8.39 -0.96
N ILE A 2 -6.87 8.25 -1.91
CA ILE A 2 -8.21 7.72 -1.61
C ILE A 2 -8.16 6.22 -1.88
N THR A 3 -8.58 5.39 -0.92
CA THR A 3 -8.65 3.94 -1.10
C THR A 3 -10.02 3.56 -1.63
N TRP A 4 -10.02 2.80 -2.73
CA TRP A 4 -11.21 2.28 -3.38
C TRP A 4 -10.98 0.80 -3.69
N PRO A 5 -11.11 -0.09 -2.69
CA PRO A 5 -10.89 -1.52 -2.89
C PRO A 5 -11.99 -2.11 -3.79
N LEU A 6 -11.59 -2.92 -4.76
CA LEU A 6 -12.48 -3.63 -5.67
C LEU A 6 -12.52 -5.13 -5.32
N PHE A 7 -11.36 -5.75 -5.11
CA PHE A 7 -11.27 -7.18 -4.80
C PHE A 7 -9.96 -7.58 -4.10
N ALA A 8 -9.91 -8.83 -3.63
CA ALA A 8 -8.74 -9.50 -3.06
C ALA A 8 -8.04 -8.74 -1.92
N GLU A 9 -6.72 -8.59 -1.99
CA GLU A 9 -5.86 -8.05 -0.93
C GLU A 9 -6.06 -6.55 -0.71
N GLN A 10 -6.77 -5.86 -1.61
CA GLN A 10 -6.97 -4.41 -1.55
C GLN A 10 -7.71 -3.97 -0.28
N PHE A 11 -8.57 -4.82 0.29
CA PHE A 11 -9.22 -4.55 1.58
C PHE A 11 -8.23 -4.53 2.74
N PHE A 12 -7.22 -5.40 2.74
CA PHE A 12 -6.14 -5.36 3.74
C PHE A 12 -5.21 -4.18 3.50
N ASN A 13 -4.90 -3.87 2.24
CA ASN A 13 -4.11 -2.70 1.89
C ASN A 13 -4.79 -1.40 2.30
N GLU A 14 -6.13 -1.32 2.22
CA GLU A 14 -6.88 -0.18 2.75
C GLU A 14 -6.66 -0.02 4.26
N LYS A 15 -6.78 -1.10 5.04
CA LYS A 15 -6.52 -1.05 6.50
C LYS A 15 -5.10 -0.59 6.80
N LEU A 16 -4.11 -1.09 6.07
CA LEU A 16 -2.72 -0.63 6.19
C LEU A 16 -2.60 0.87 5.91
N VAL A 17 -3.16 1.36 4.80
CA VAL A 17 -3.02 2.75 4.36
C VAL A 17 -3.79 3.72 5.26
N VAL A 18 -5.02 3.36 5.66
CA VAL A 18 -5.95 4.25 6.37
C VAL A 18 -5.78 4.15 7.88
N GLU A 19 -5.71 2.95 8.44
CA GLU A 19 -5.70 2.76 9.91
C GLU A 19 -4.29 2.74 10.48
N ILE A 20 -3.38 1.98 9.85
CA ILE A 20 -2.02 1.79 10.38
C ILE A 20 -1.13 2.97 10.02
N LEU A 21 -0.97 3.26 8.73
CA LEU A 21 -0.11 4.34 8.25
C LEU A 21 -0.78 5.71 8.37
N SER A 22 -2.12 5.74 8.42
CA SER A 22 -2.90 6.98 8.50
C SER A 22 -2.53 7.97 7.40
N ILE A 23 -2.36 7.52 6.15
CA ILE A 23 -1.99 8.37 5.00
C ILE A 23 -3.07 8.42 3.90
N GLY A 24 -4.16 7.67 4.08
CA GLY A 24 -5.27 7.61 3.14
C GLY A 24 -6.60 8.03 3.72
N VAL A 25 -7.58 8.15 2.82
CA VAL A 25 -8.99 8.37 3.14
C VAL A 25 -9.79 7.27 2.44
N PRO A 26 -10.66 6.53 3.15
CA PRO A 26 -11.48 5.51 2.52
C PRO A 26 -12.63 6.15 1.74
N ILE A 27 -12.94 5.60 0.56
CA ILE A 27 -14.13 6.00 -0.21
C ILE A 27 -15.44 5.52 0.47
N GLY A 28 -15.36 4.52 1.35
CA GLY A 28 -16.49 3.96 2.09
C GLY A 28 -17.02 2.62 1.57
N VAL A 29 -16.23 1.86 0.79
CA VAL A 29 -16.60 0.49 0.36
C VAL A 29 -16.35 -0.47 1.53
N GLY A 30 -17.41 -0.81 2.27
CA GLY A 30 -17.30 -1.62 3.49
C GLY A 30 -17.37 -3.14 3.30
N VAL A 31 -17.69 -3.64 2.09
CA VAL A 31 -17.90 -5.07 1.86
C VAL A 31 -17.26 -5.50 0.54
N PRO A 32 -16.44 -6.57 0.53
CA PRO A 32 -15.97 -7.20 -0.69
C PRO A 32 -17.14 -7.72 -1.51
N VAL A 33 -17.21 -7.31 -2.77
CA VAL A 33 -18.10 -7.95 -3.73
C VAL A 33 -17.58 -9.36 -3.96
N ARG A 34 -18.40 -10.37 -3.69
CA ARG A 34 -18.04 -11.75 -4.03
C ARG A 34 -17.95 -11.88 -5.55
N TRP A 35 -16.91 -12.57 -6.03
CA TRP A 35 -16.73 -12.86 -7.44
C TRP A 35 -18.00 -13.53 -8.00
N GLY A 36 -18.64 -12.91 -9.00
CA GLY A 36 -19.92 -13.37 -9.58
C GLY A 36 -21.19 -12.70 -9.04
N ASP A 37 -21.12 -11.88 -7.98
CA ASP A 37 -22.25 -11.07 -7.47
C ASP A 37 -22.16 -9.58 -7.89
N GLU A 38 -21.29 -9.25 -8.85
CA GLU A 38 -21.01 -7.88 -9.30
C GLU A 38 -22.25 -7.13 -9.79
N GLU A 39 -23.14 -7.79 -10.52
CA GLU A 39 -24.43 -7.23 -10.96
C GLU A 39 -25.44 -7.05 -9.82
N ARG A 40 -25.38 -7.89 -8.78
CA ARG A 40 -26.33 -7.84 -7.65
C ARG A 40 -26.06 -6.71 -6.67
N VAL A 41 -24.81 -6.30 -6.57
CA VAL A 41 -24.35 -5.35 -5.56
C VAL A 41 -24.51 -3.89 -6.02
N GLY A 42 -24.61 -3.63 -7.32
CA GLY A 42 -24.89 -2.31 -7.88
C GLY A 42 -23.80 -1.26 -7.58
N VAL A 43 -24.14 0.03 -7.75
CA VAL A 43 -23.22 1.16 -7.47
C VAL A 43 -23.09 1.35 -5.96
N LEU A 44 -21.99 0.86 -5.37
CA LEU A 44 -21.73 0.95 -3.93
C LEU A 44 -21.38 2.36 -3.45
N VAL A 45 -20.93 3.24 -4.35
CA VAL A 45 -20.40 4.57 -4.03
C VAL A 45 -21.16 5.64 -4.82
N ASN A 46 -21.87 6.52 -4.12
CA ASN A 46 -22.56 7.64 -4.76
C ASN A 46 -21.62 8.85 -4.97
N LYS A 47 -22.07 9.82 -5.79
CA LYS A 47 -21.31 11.05 -6.07
C LYS A 47 -20.94 11.83 -4.80
N ASP A 48 -21.80 11.81 -3.78
CA ASP A 48 -21.57 12.53 -2.54
C ASP A 48 -20.45 11.91 -1.70
N ALA A 49 -20.35 10.58 -1.66
CA ALA A 49 -19.24 9.85 -1.04
C ALA A 49 -17.92 10.20 -1.72
N VAL A 50 -17.90 10.24 -3.06
CA VAL A 50 -16.71 10.69 -3.82
C VAL A 50 -16.36 12.14 -3.46
N LYS A 51 -17.34 13.05 -3.48
CA LYS A 51 -17.12 14.46 -3.15
C LYS A 51 -16.58 14.63 -1.73
N LYS A 52 -17.11 13.87 -0.77
CA LYS A 52 -16.66 13.87 0.63
C LYS A 52 -15.23 13.36 0.75
N ALA A 53 -14.91 12.21 0.15
CA ALA A 53 -13.56 11.64 0.20
C ALA A 53 -12.51 12.58 -0.43
N VAL A 54 -12.82 13.20 -1.57
CA VAL A 54 -11.96 14.19 -2.21
C VAL A 54 -11.78 15.42 -1.32
N SER A 55 -12.87 15.93 -0.73
CA SER A 55 -12.79 17.09 0.17
C SER A 55 -11.94 16.79 1.40
N MET A 56 -12.09 15.60 2.00
CA MET A 56 -11.28 15.16 3.14
C MET A 56 -9.81 14.96 2.78
N LEU A 57 -9.50 14.43 1.59
CA LEU A 57 -8.12 14.24 1.13
C LEU A 57 -7.43 15.59 0.91
N MET A 58 -8.13 16.53 0.27
CA MET A 58 -7.64 17.86 -0.07
C MET A 58 -7.74 18.86 1.09
N ASP A 59 -8.25 18.42 2.24
CA ASP A 59 -8.39 19.28 3.41
C ASP A 59 -7.04 19.89 3.81
N CYS A 60 -7.06 21.20 4.07
CA CYS A 60 -5.92 21.97 4.55
C CYS A 60 -5.93 22.09 6.08
N GLY A 61 -6.90 21.47 6.75
CA GLY A 61 -6.90 21.30 8.20
C GLY A 61 -5.76 20.42 8.71
N GLU A 62 -5.66 20.35 10.04
CA GLU A 62 -4.61 19.63 10.75
C GLU A 62 -4.50 18.16 10.31
N GLU A 63 -5.64 17.48 10.15
CA GLU A 63 -5.64 16.07 9.78
C GLU A 63 -5.09 15.85 8.37
N GLY A 64 -5.49 16.69 7.40
CA GLY A 64 -4.99 16.64 6.03
C GLY A 64 -3.49 16.91 5.92
N GLU A 65 -3.01 17.89 6.68
CA GLU A 65 -1.58 18.22 6.73
C GLU A 65 -0.76 17.10 7.39
N ASN A 66 -1.25 16.52 8.48
CA ASN A 66 -0.61 15.39 9.15
C ASN A 66 -0.54 14.16 8.23
N ARG A 67 -1.59 13.89 7.44
CA ARG A 67 -1.57 12.82 6.42
C ARG A 67 -0.47 13.06 5.38
N ARG A 68 -0.36 14.28 4.84
CA ARG A 68 0.69 14.65 3.86
C ARG A 68 2.09 14.52 4.44
N LYS A 69 2.32 15.00 5.67
CA LYS A 69 3.62 14.88 6.36
C LYS A 69 4.03 13.42 6.58
N ARG A 70 3.11 12.57 7.03
CA ARG A 70 3.37 11.12 7.18
C ARG A 70 3.71 10.47 5.84
N ALA A 71 2.95 10.78 4.79
CA ALA A 71 3.21 10.26 3.45
C ALA A 71 4.58 10.69 2.92
N ALA A 72 4.97 11.96 3.11
CA ALA A 72 6.29 12.45 2.72
C ALA A 72 7.43 11.73 3.48
N LYS A 73 7.29 11.55 4.80
CA LYS A 73 8.26 10.80 5.61
C LYS A 73 8.40 9.35 5.17
N LEU A 74 7.29 8.68 4.86
CA LEU A 74 7.32 7.31 4.33
C LEU A 74 8.02 7.25 2.97
N GLY A 75 7.79 8.24 2.11
CA GLY A 75 8.52 8.37 0.84
C GLY A 75 10.03 8.48 1.04
N GLU A 76 10.48 9.34 1.96
CA GLU A 76 11.90 9.48 2.31
C GLU A 76 12.48 8.17 2.86
N MET A 77 11.76 7.48 3.74
CA MET A 77 12.18 6.18 4.29
C MET A 77 12.31 5.11 3.20
N ALA A 78 11.39 5.09 2.23
CA ALA A 78 11.43 4.15 1.11
C ALA A 78 12.61 4.43 0.16
N THR A 79 12.96 5.70 -0.06
CA THR A 79 14.17 6.05 -0.81
C THR A 79 15.41 5.59 -0.06
N LYS A 80 15.53 5.93 1.24
CA LYS A 80 16.66 5.53 2.09
C LYS A 80 16.84 4.02 2.22
N SER A 81 15.77 3.24 2.22
CA SER A 81 15.89 1.78 2.30
C SER A 81 16.54 1.14 1.07
N MET A 82 16.49 1.83 -0.08
CA MET A 82 17.07 1.39 -1.35
C MET A 82 18.47 1.96 -1.64
N GLU A 83 18.89 3.00 -0.92
CA GLU A 83 20.24 3.56 -1.03
C GLU A 83 21.32 2.56 -0.60
N PHE A 84 22.58 2.83 -0.97
CA PHE A 84 23.70 1.98 -0.56
C PHE A 84 23.80 1.89 0.96
N GLY A 85 23.80 0.67 1.49
CA GLY A 85 23.75 0.41 2.94
C GLY A 85 22.34 0.49 3.54
N GLY A 86 21.32 0.78 2.74
CA GLY A 86 19.91 0.70 3.13
C GLY A 86 19.44 -0.73 3.35
N SER A 87 18.34 -0.89 4.10
CA SER A 87 17.84 -2.21 4.51
C SER A 87 17.38 -3.08 3.33
N SER A 88 16.63 -2.52 2.39
CA SER A 88 16.17 -3.24 1.20
C SER A 88 17.35 -3.55 0.26
N TYR A 89 18.30 -2.62 0.12
CA TYR A 89 19.53 -2.84 -0.64
C TYR A 89 20.34 -4.02 -0.08
N LEU A 90 20.55 -4.04 1.24
CA LEU A 90 21.28 -5.10 1.92
C LEU A 90 20.55 -6.45 1.79
N ASN A 91 19.23 -6.48 2.00
CA ASN A 91 18.45 -7.71 1.87
C ASN A 91 18.52 -8.31 0.46
N LEU A 92 18.47 -7.48 -0.59
CA LEU A 92 18.63 -7.96 -1.97
C LEU A 92 20.04 -8.48 -2.23
N THR A 93 21.07 -7.81 -1.69
CA THR A 93 22.46 -8.26 -1.83
C THR A 93 22.68 -9.60 -1.14
N LEU A 94 22.17 -9.77 0.08
CA LEU A 94 22.23 -11.02 0.82
C LEU A 94 21.50 -12.14 0.08
N LEU A 95 20.31 -11.86 -0.45
CA LEU A 95 19.57 -12.84 -1.25
C LEU A 95 20.37 -13.31 -2.48
N ILE A 96 21.04 -12.39 -3.19
CA ILE A 96 21.88 -12.74 -4.34
C ILE A 96 23.07 -13.60 -3.89
N GLN A 97 23.74 -13.22 -2.80
CA GLN A 97 24.86 -13.99 -2.24
C GLN A 97 24.43 -15.41 -1.86
N ASP A 98 23.28 -15.56 -1.19
CA ASP A 98 22.73 -16.86 -0.81
C ASP A 98 22.47 -17.73 -2.05
N ILE A 99 21.90 -17.17 -3.12
CA ILE A 99 21.68 -17.88 -4.37
C ILE A 99 23.00 -18.32 -5.03
N MET A 100 24.02 -17.46 -5.05
CA MET A 100 25.33 -17.79 -5.60
C MET A 100 26.01 -18.91 -4.81
N HIS A 101 25.92 -18.88 -3.48
CA HIS A 101 26.46 -19.94 -2.62
C HIS A 101 25.74 -21.28 -2.87
N MET A 102 24.42 -21.28 -3.04
CA MET A 102 23.66 -22.49 -3.37
C MET A 102 24.09 -23.09 -4.73
N GLN A 103 24.38 -22.26 -5.73
CA GLN A 103 24.84 -22.73 -7.05
C GLN A 103 26.21 -23.40 -6.96
N GLN A 104 27.17 -22.76 -6.28
CA GLN A 104 28.53 -23.32 -6.11
C GLN A 104 28.50 -24.66 -5.38
N GLN A 105 27.69 -24.79 -4.33
CA GLN A 105 27.50 -26.06 -3.63
C GLN A 105 26.91 -27.14 -4.56
N SER A 106 25.96 -26.80 -5.43
CA SER A 106 25.37 -27.77 -6.37
C SER A 106 26.36 -28.26 -7.43
N GLU A 107 27.31 -27.41 -7.83
CA GLU A 107 28.38 -27.75 -8.77
C GLU A 107 29.48 -28.59 -8.12
N GLU A 108 29.79 -28.38 -6.85
CA GLU A 108 30.76 -29.18 -6.08
C GLU A 108 30.24 -30.58 -5.71
N THR A 109 28.90 -30.76 -5.68
CA THR A 109 28.27 -32.04 -5.32
C THR A 109 27.85 -32.88 -6.54
N SER A 110 28.06 -32.39 -7.77
CA SER A 110 27.76 -33.08 -9.04
C SER A 110 29.02 -33.63 -9.71
#